data_AF-A0A5E4F993-F1
#
_entry.id   AF-A0A5E4F993-F1
#
_cell.length_a   1.000
_cell.length_b   1.000
_cell.length_c   1.000
_cell.angle_alpha   90.00
_cell.angle_beta   90.00
_cell.angle_gamma   90.00
#
_symmetry.space_group_name_H-M   'P 1'
#
loop_
_entity.id
_entity.type
_entity.pdbx_description
1 polymer ?
#
loop_
_entity_poly.entity_id
_entity_poly.type
_entity_poly.pdbx_seq_one_letter_code
_entity_poly.pdbx_strand_id
1 'polypeptide(L)'
;MVGIAMVLYGLWMVRVWLRDMDSSSVDQYDAAAAAAPWFICTFLGAGVFLCAITCIGYLAAKFAHGCCLSCYMLIIFIVLLLETAMTADILLNSDWEKDLPYDTTGKFHDFKDFVKSNFDMFKWIGLLIVLAQGFSILLALALRSVEPNQGSSYDSDEECPPARLPLINPNGQPPEYIVAAKNNNWNSNK
;
A
#
# COMPACT_ATOMS: atom_id res chain seq x y z
N MET A 1 -6.55 9.50 2.77
CA MET A 1 -7.79 10.31 2.79
C MET A 1 -8.87 9.73 1.86
N VAL A 2 -8.57 9.47 0.58
CA VAL A 2 -9.54 8.86 -0.36
C VAL A 2 -10.10 7.53 0.15
N GLY A 3 -9.24 6.59 0.59
CA GLY A 3 -9.71 5.31 1.13
C GLY A 3 -10.63 5.47 2.35
N ILE A 4 -10.36 6.42 3.24
CA ILE A 4 -11.20 6.70 4.42
C ILE A 4 -12.57 7.20 3.96
N ALA A 5 -12.63 8.12 3.00
CA ALA A 5 -13.88 8.61 2.44
C ALA A 5 -14.68 7.49 1.77
N MET A 6 -14.02 6.59 1.04
CA MET A 6 -14.65 5.42 0.43
C MET A 6 -15.23 4.46 1.48
N VAL A 7 -14.48 4.18 2.56
CA VAL A 7 -14.99 3.35 3.65
C VAL A 7 -16.19 3.99 4.34
N LEU A 8 -16.13 5.30 4.65
CA LEU A 8 -17.25 6.01 5.27
C LEU A 8 -18.50 6.01 4.38
N TYR A 9 -18.33 6.22 3.08
CA TYR A 9 -19.44 6.15 2.12
C TYR A 9 -19.99 4.72 1.98
N GLY A 10 -19.12 3.72 1.94
CA GLY A 10 -19.53 2.30 1.93
C GLY A 10 -20.30 1.92 3.20
N LEU A 11 -19.85 2.35 4.37
CA LEU A 11 -20.57 2.15 5.64
C LEU A 11 -21.92 2.87 5.64
N TRP A 12 -21.99 4.06 5.06
CA TRP A 12 -23.26 4.78 4.90
C TRP A 12 -24.22 4.01 3.97
N MET A 13 -23.74 3.50 2.83
CA MET A 13 -24.53 2.66 1.91
C MET A 13 -25.04 1.39 2.59
N VAL A 14 -24.18 0.70 3.36
CA VAL A 14 -24.59 -0.46 4.17
C VAL A 14 -25.68 -0.08 5.15
N ARG A 15 -25.55 1.07 5.82
CA ARG A 15 -26.52 1.53 6.82
C ARG A 15 -27.86 1.92 6.21
N VAL A 16 -27.87 2.48 5.00
CA VAL A 16 -29.09 2.74 4.22
C VAL A 16 -29.73 1.42 3.80
N TRP A 17 -28.95 0.52 3.22
CA TRP A 17 -29.42 -0.80 2.80
C TRP A 17 -30.00 -1.61 3.96
N LEU A 18 -29.36 -1.58 5.13
CA LEU A 18 -29.84 -2.25 6.34
C LEU A 18 -31.18 -1.66 6.82
N ARG A 19 -31.37 -0.33 6.71
CA ARG A 19 -32.65 0.32 7.06
C ARG A 19 -33.78 -0.09 6.13
N ASP A 20 -33.50 -0.24 4.84
CA ASP A 20 -34.50 -0.68 3.87
C ASP A 20 -34.86 -2.15 4.11
N MET A 21 -33.89 -2.99 4.50
CA MET A 21 -34.10 -4.40 4.85
C MET A 21 -34.86 -4.62 6.16
N ASP A 22 -34.67 -3.79 7.19
CA ASP A 22 -35.36 -3.88 8.49
C ASP A 22 -36.89 -3.70 8.38
N SER A 23 -37.37 -3.16 7.24
CA SER A 23 -38.79 -3.07 6.92
C SER A 23 -39.40 -4.38 6.38
N SER A 24 -38.57 -5.38 6.09
CA SER A 24 -38.94 -6.68 5.52
C SER A 24 -38.89 -7.80 6.58
N SER A 25 -39.67 -8.86 6.39
CA SER A 25 -39.82 -9.94 7.38
C SER A 25 -38.50 -10.66 7.70
N VAL A 26 -38.40 -11.14 8.95
CA VAL A 26 -37.32 -11.98 9.52
C VAL A 26 -36.77 -13.02 8.51
N ASP A 27 -37.58 -13.84 7.86
CA ASP A 27 -37.03 -14.87 6.94
C ASP A 27 -36.29 -14.32 5.68
N GLN A 28 -36.40 -13.01 5.40
CA GLN A 28 -35.72 -12.31 4.29
C GLN A 28 -34.31 -11.82 4.66
N TYR A 29 -33.97 -11.68 5.95
CA TYR A 29 -32.67 -11.10 6.37
C TYR A 29 -31.47 -11.96 5.97
N ASP A 30 -31.58 -13.29 6.03
CA ASP A 30 -30.45 -14.20 5.77
C ASP A 30 -30.17 -14.28 4.27
N ALA A 31 -31.22 -14.31 3.47
CA ALA A 31 -31.13 -14.29 2.01
C ALA A 31 -30.65 -12.92 1.49
N ALA A 32 -31.05 -11.83 2.15
CA ALA A 32 -30.63 -10.47 1.77
C ALA A 32 -29.20 -10.16 2.20
N ALA A 33 -28.75 -10.59 3.39
CA ALA A 33 -27.35 -10.46 3.81
C ALA A 33 -26.40 -11.21 2.87
N ALA A 34 -26.82 -12.38 2.36
CA ALA A 34 -26.11 -13.10 1.31
C ALA A 34 -26.16 -12.37 -0.06
N ALA A 35 -27.19 -11.57 -0.30
CA ALA A 35 -27.38 -10.75 -1.50
C ALA A 35 -27.04 -9.27 -1.28
N ALA A 36 -26.17 -8.94 -0.30
CA ALA A 36 -25.63 -7.60 -0.19
C ALA A 36 -25.13 -7.20 -1.59
N PRO A 37 -25.62 -6.07 -2.17
CA PRO A 37 -25.29 -5.70 -3.53
C PRO A 37 -23.77 -5.78 -3.67
N TRP A 38 -23.30 -6.65 -4.55
CA TRP A 38 -21.87 -6.94 -4.72
C TRP A 38 -21.06 -5.64 -4.86
N PHE A 39 -21.66 -4.60 -5.44
CA PHE A 39 -21.17 -3.23 -5.51
C PHE A 39 -20.81 -2.59 -4.16
N ILE A 40 -21.61 -2.78 -3.11
CA ILE A 40 -21.34 -2.23 -1.76
C ILE A 40 -20.12 -2.91 -1.16
N CYS A 41 -20.04 -4.24 -1.27
CA CYS A 41 -18.91 -5.03 -0.77
C CYS A 41 -17.61 -4.69 -1.51
N THR A 42 -17.65 -4.55 -2.84
CA THR A 42 -16.48 -4.17 -3.64
C THR A 42 -16.01 -2.76 -3.31
N PHE A 43 -16.93 -1.80 -3.15
CA PHE A 43 -16.57 -0.42 -2.81
C PHE A 43 -15.95 -0.30 -1.42
N LEU A 44 -16.51 -1.00 -0.43
CA LEU A 44 -15.97 -1.04 0.94
C LEU A 44 -14.58 -1.72 0.96
N GLY A 45 -14.45 -2.87 0.31
CA GLY A 45 -13.20 -3.61 0.21
C GLY A 45 -12.09 -2.79 -0.47
N ALA A 46 -12.40 -2.14 -1.59
CA ALA A 46 -11.48 -1.23 -2.28
C ALA A 46 -11.01 -0.08 -1.37
N GLY A 47 -11.93 0.52 -0.59
CA GLY A 47 -11.58 1.56 0.37
C GLY A 47 -10.60 1.09 1.44
N VAL A 48 -10.83 -0.09 2.03
CA VAL A 48 -9.92 -0.70 3.02
C VAL A 48 -8.56 -1.00 2.41
N PHE A 49 -8.53 -1.57 1.21
CA PHE A 49 -7.30 -1.88 0.49
C PHE A 49 -6.46 -0.61 0.20
N LEU A 50 -7.09 0.47 -0.26
CA LEU A 50 -6.44 1.76 -0.48
C LEU A 50 -5.89 2.36 0.81
N CYS A 51 -6.60 2.22 1.93
CA CYS A 51 -6.11 2.61 3.24
C CYS A 51 -4.85 1.82 3.62
N ALA A 52 -4.86 0.49 3.45
CA ALA A 52 -3.71 -0.35 3.74
C ALA A 52 -2.48 0.02 2.90
N ILE A 53 -2.63 0.19 1.57
CA ILE A 53 -1.53 0.63 0.69
C ILE A 53 -0.97 1.98 1.15
N THR A 54 -1.85 2.93 1.46
CA THR A 54 -1.43 4.27 1.90
C THR A 54 -0.67 4.22 3.22
N CYS A 55 -1.14 3.41 4.18
CA CYS A 55 -0.47 3.21 5.47
C CYS A 55 0.91 2.60 5.28
N ILE A 56 1.05 1.57 4.45
CA ILE A 56 2.33 0.92 4.17
C ILE A 56 3.28 1.88 3.45
N GLY A 57 2.80 2.65 2.48
CA GLY A 57 3.59 3.68 1.78
C GLY A 57 4.08 4.78 2.72
N TYR A 58 3.22 5.24 3.64
CA TYR A 58 3.61 6.21 4.67
C TYR A 58 4.69 5.64 5.61
N LEU A 59 4.53 4.39 6.06
CA LEU A 59 5.52 3.71 6.89
C LEU A 59 6.85 3.54 6.15
N ALA A 60 6.81 3.15 4.87
CA ALA A 60 8.00 3.02 4.03
C ALA A 60 8.75 4.35 3.89
N ALA A 61 8.03 5.45 3.64
CA ALA A 61 8.62 6.78 3.55
C ALA A 61 9.16 7.29 4.90
N LYS A 62 8.49 6.95 6.01
CA LYS A 62 8.87 7.40 7.36
C LYS A 62 10.07 6.66 7.93
N PHE A 63 10.15 5.36 7.70
CA PHE A 63 11.12 4.50 8.38
C PHE A 63 12.32 4.11 7.52
N ALA A 64 12.32 4.38 6.21
CA ALA A 64 13.43 4.12 5.28
C ALA A 64 14.17 2.77 5.56
N HIS A 65 13.44 1.76 6.03
CA HIS A 65 13.98 0.47 6.39
C HIS A 65 13.80 -0.45 5.18
N GLY A 66 14.86 -1.13 4.74
CA GLY A 66 14.86 -1.89 3.48
C GLY A 66 13.69 -2.88 3.33
N CYS A 67 13.22 -3.48 4.43
CA CYS A 67 12.08 -4.41 4.43
C CYS A 67 10.74 -3.73 4.07
N CYS A 68 10.40 -2.59 4.69
CA CYS A 68 9.13 -1.91 4.43
C CYS A 68 9.06 -1.32 3.01
N LEU A 69 10.19 -0.81 2.51
CA LEU A 69 10.30 -0.35 1.14
C LEU A 69 10.15 -1.51 0.15
N SER A 70 10.76 -2.66 0.43
CA SER A 70 10.60 -3.88 -0.38
C SER A 70 9.15 -4.37 -0.42
N CYS A 71 8.48 -4.44 0.74
CA CYS A 71 7.06 -4.79 0.82
C CYS A 71 6.18 -3.81 0.01
N TYR A 72 6.43 -2.50 0.11
CA TYR A 72 5.70 -1.51 -0.68
C TYR A 72 5.89 -1.70 -2.19
N MET A 73 7.12 -1.94 -2.63
CA MET A 73 7.44 -2.20 -4.04
C MET A 73 6.78 -3.47 -4.56
N LEU A 74 6.79 -4.55 -3.77
CA LEU A 74 6.10 -5.80 -4.11
C LEU A 74 4.59 -5.59 -4.23
N ILE A 75 3.98 -4.83 -3.33
CA ILE A 75 2.55 -4.53 -3.40
C ILE A 75 2.21 -3.74 -4.66
N ILE A 76 2.96 -2.66 -4.97
CA ILE A 76 2.72 -1.88 -6.20
C ILE A 76 2.94 -2.74 -7.44
N PHE A 77 3.93 -3.62 -7.43
CA PHE A 77 4.16 -4.56 -8.54
C PHE A 77 3.00 -5.55 -8.72
N ILE A 78 2.48 -6.13 -7.64
CA ILE A 78 1.30 -7.01 -7.70
C ILE A 78 0.08 -6.24 -8.22
N VAL A 79 -0.12 -5.00 -7.78
CA VAL A 79 -1.22 -4.15 -8.26
C VAL A 79 -1.08 -3.88 -9.77
N LEU A 80 0.12 -3.56 -10.25
CA LEU A 80 0.39 -3.38 -11.68
C LEU A 80 0.11 -4.65 -12.51
N LEU A 81 0.52 -5.82 -12.00
CA LEU A 81 0.23 -7.10 -12.65
C LEU A 81 -1.27 -7.38 -12.69
N LEU A 82 -1.98 -7.13 -11.59
CA LEU A 82 -3.42 -7.32 -11.51
C LEU A 82 -4.16 -6.36 -12.47
N GLU A 83 -3.77 -5.10 -12.53
CA GLU A 83 -4.34 -4.11 -13.46
C GLU A 83 -4.10 -4.48 -14.92
N THR A 84 -2.89 -4.93 -15.25
CA THR A 84 -2.54 -5.38 -16.60
C THR A 84 -3.32 -6.65 -16.96
N ALA A 85 -3.44 -7.60 -16.03
CA ALA A 85 -4.19 -8.83 -16.22
C ALA A 85 -5.69 -8.55 -16.42
N MET A 86 -6.30 -7.72 -15.57
CA MET A 86 -7.71 -7.31 -15.72
C MET A 86 -7.94 -6.54 -17.02
N THR A 87 -7.04 -5.62 -17.39
CA THR A 87 -7.17 -4.87 -18.64
C THR A 87 -7.05 -5.79 -19.86
N ALA A 88 -6.11 -6.72 -19.84
CA ALA A 88 -5.94 -7.71 -20.89
C ALA A 88 -7.13 -8.66 -20.96
N ASP A 89 -7.68 -9.09 -19.83
CA ASP A 89 -8.86 -9.95 -19.75
C ASP A 89 -10.09 -9.24 -20.32
N ILE A 90 -10.38 -8.00 -19.91
CA ILE A 90 -11.49 -7.20 -20.45
C ILE A 90 -11.32 -6.93 -21.95
N LEU A 91 -10.08 -6.71 -22.42
CA LEU A 91 -9.81 -6.40 -23.82
C LEU A 91 -9.83 -7.65 -24.73
N LEU A 92 -9.43 -8.80 -24.21
CA LEU A 92 -9.39 -10.07 -24.94
C LEU A 92 -10.73 -10.83 -24.86
N ASN A 93 -11.44 -10.70 -23.75
CA ASN A 93 -12.73 -11.33 -23.54
C ASN A 93 -13.84 -10.44 -24.10
N SER A 94 -14.29 -10.69 -25.34
CA SER A 94 -15.41 -9.96 -25.94
C SER A 94 -16.75 -10.20 -25.22
N ASP A 95 -16.82 -11.21 -24.35
CA ASP A 95 -18.01 -11.66 -23.63
C ASP A 95 -18.00 -11.30 -22.13
N TRP A 96 -17.06 -10.47 -21.66
CA TRP A 96 -16.91 -10.09 -20.23
C TRP A 96 -18.21 -9.62 -19.55
N GLU A 97 -19.14 -9.09 -20.33
CA GLU A 97 -20.44 -8.62 -19.87
C GLU A 97 -21.35 -9.76 -19.36
N LYS A 98 -21.13 -10.99 -19.81
CA LYS A 98 -21.86 -12.19 -19.37
C LYS A 98 -21.44 -12.68 -17.98
N ASP A 99 -20.26 -12.27 -17.51
CA ASP A 99 -19.73 -12.68 -16.20
C ASP A 99 -20.24 -11.80 -15.05
N LEU A 100 -20.98 -10.74 -15.36
CA LEU A 100 -21.62 -9.90 -14.35
C LEU A 100 -22.88 -10.57 -13.79
N PRO A 101 -23.08 -10.53 -12.46
CA PRO A 101 -24.32 -11.04 -11.86
C PRO A 101 -25.53 -10.28 -12.40
N TYR A 102 -26.67 -10.98 -12.48
CA TYR A 102 -27.91 -10.45 -13.04
C TYR A 102 -28.30 -9.10 -12.42
N ASP A 103 -28.33 -8.05 -13.25
CA ASP A 103 -28.74 -6.72 -12.81
C ASP A 103 -30.24 -6.70 -12.51
N THR A 104 -30.58 -6.60 -11.23
CA THR A 104 -31.97 -6.52 -10.78
C THR A 104 -32.59 -5.13 -11.04
N THR A 105 -31.78 -4.09 -11.27
CA THR A 105 -32.27 -2.72 -11.49
C THR A 105 -32.62 -2.39 -12.94
N GLY A 106 -32.12 -3.16 -13.92
CA GLY A 106 -32.33 -2.92 -15.35
C GLY A 106 -31.69 -1.62 -15.87
N LYS A 107 -30.92 -0.92 -15.03
CA LYS A 107 -30.25 0.35 -15.35
C LYS A 107 -28.79 0.17 -15.76
N PHE A 108 -28.29 -1.06 -15.77
CA PHE A 108 -26.92 -1.35 -16.18
C PHE A 108 -26.63 -0.91 -17.62
N HIS A 109 -27.63 -0.92 -18.52
CA HIS A 109 -27.42 -0.43 -19.88
C HIS A 109 -27.08 1.08 -19.91
N ASP A 110 -27.75 1.89 -19.07
CA ASP A 110 -27.48 3.34 -18.99
C ASP A 110 -26.03 3.59 -18.54
N PHE A 111 -25.55 2.80 -17.58
CA PHE A 111 -24.17 2.86 -17.12
C PHE A 111 -23.18 2.47 -18.23
N LYS A 112 -23.46 1.40 -18.97
CA LYS A 112 -22.62 0.97 -20.08
C LYS A 112 -22.55 2.03 -21.19
N ASP A 113 -23.68 2.64 -21.53
CA ASP A 113 -23.74 3.72 -22.51
C ASP A 113 -22.94 4.95 -22.04
N PHE A 114 -23.02 5.29 -20.75
CA PHE A 114 -22.22 6.35 -20.15
C PHE A 114 -20.71 6.04 -20.23
N VAL A 115 -20.29 4.82 -19.88
CA VAL A 115 -18.87 4.41 -19.96
C VAL A 115 -18.38 4.46 -21.41
N LYS A 116 -19.17 3.97 -22.35
CA LYS A 116 -18.82 3.96 -23.78
C LYS A 116 -18.71 5.38 -24.34
N SER A 117 -19.61 6.28 -23.93
CA SER A 117 -19.57 7.69 -24.33
C SER A 117 -18.37 8.44 -23.76
N ASN A 118 -17.79 7.98 -22.65
CA ASN A 118 -16.67 8.63 -21.96
C ASN A 118 -15.39 7.80 -21.98
N PHE A 119 -15.29 6.83 -22.89
CA PHE A 119 -14.19 5.86 -22.91
C PHE A 119 -12.81 6.52 -22.99
N ASP A 120 -12.69 7.64 -23.72
CA ASP A 120 -11.44 8.41 -23.77
C ASP A 120 -11.03 8.95 -22.39
N MET A 121 -12.00 9.42 -21.59
CA MET A 121 -11.73 9.86 -20.22
C MET A 121 -11.23 8.69 -19.36
N PHE A 122 -11.84 7.51 -19.48
CA PHE A 122 -11.39 6.30 -18.78
C PHE A 122 -10.01 5.84 -19.25
N LYS A 123 -9.67 6.00 -20.53
CA LYS A 123 -8.31 5.70 -21.01
C LYS A 123 -7.29 6.65 -20.38
N TRP A 124 -7.59 7.95 -20.31
CA TRP A 124 -6.73 8.93 -19.66
C TRP A 124 -6.61 8.69 -18.15
N ILE A 125 -7.70 8.30 -17.47
CA ILE A 125 -7.63 7.95 -16.04
C ILE A 125 -6.73 6.73 -15.82
N GLY A 126 -6.85 5.70 -16.66
CA GLY A 126 -5.99 4.52 -16.61
C GLY A 126 -4.51 4.86 -16.83
N LEU A 127 -4.21 5.71 -17.83
CA LEU A 127 -2.86 6.18 -18.07
C LEU A 127 -2.28 6.94 -16.86
N LEU A 128 -3.07 7.80 -16.23
CA LEU A 128 -2.66 8.55 -15.05
C LEU A 128 -2.36 7.63 -13.85
N ILE A 129 -3.15 6.56 -13.66
CA ILE A 129 -2.92 5.56 -12.60
C ILE A 129 -1.59 4.84 -12.81
N VAL A 130 -1.35 4.30 -14.00
CA VAL A 130 -0.09 3.60 -14.34
C VAL A 130 1.11 4.53 -14.19
N LEU A 131 0.97 5.78 -14.64
CA LEU A 131 2.00 6.80 -14.50
C LEU A 131 2.29 7.09 -13.02
N ALA A 132 1.27 7.27 -12.18
CA ALA A 132 1.44 7.49 -10.75
C ALA A 132 2.11 6.31 -10.03
N GLN A 133 1.77 5.07 -10.39
CA GLN A 133 2.44 3.86 -9.87
C GLN A 133 3.91 3.81 -10.31
N GLY A 134 4.21 4.11 -11.58
CA GLY A 134 5.58 4.19 -12.08
C GLY A 134 6.40 5.25 -11.34
N PHE A 135 5.83 6.43 -11.12
CA PHE A 135 6.47 7.47 -10.31
C PHE A 135 6.69 7.04 -8.85
N SER A 136 5.76 6.27 -8.26
CA SER A 136 5.91 5.74 -6.90
C SER A 136 7.08 4.74 -6.80
N ILE A 137 7.25 3.89 -7.81
CA ILE A 137 8.40 2.97 -7.93
C ILE A 137 9.71 3.75 -8.05
N LEU A 138 9.75 4.78 -8.91
CA LEU A 138 10.93 5.62 -9.08
C LEU A 138 11.30 6.34 -7.78
N LEU A 139 10.32 6.87 -7.06
CA LEU A 139 10.55 7.55 -5.79
C LEU A 139 11.07 6.56 -4.74
N ALA A 140 10.50 5.36 -4.66
CA ALA A 140 10.99 4.32 -3.77
C ALA A 140 12.44 3.90 -4.11
N LEU A 141 12.78 3.78 -5.41
CA LEU A 141 14.15 3.50 -5.84
C LEU A 141 15.11 4.64 -5.46
N ALA A 142 14.68 5.89 -5.63
CA ALA A 142 15.47 7.06 -5.24
C ALA A 142 15.68 7.11 -3.72
N LEU A 143 14.65 6.81 -2.92
CA LEU A 143 14.78 6.68 -1.46
C LEU A 143 15.79 5.59 -1.09
N ARG A 144 15.77 4.44 -1.80
CA ARG A 144 16.77 3.37 -1.62
C ARG A 144 18.19 3.77 -2.01
N SER A 145 18.35 4.57 -3.07
CA SER A 145 19.68 4.96 -3.55
C SER A 145 20.28 6.12 -2.75
N VAL A 146 19.43 6.93 -2.13
CA VAL A 146 19.84 8.03 -1.24
C VAL A 146 20.28 7.51 0.12
N GLU A 147 19.96 6.27 0.50
CA GLU A 147 20.46 5.59 1.69
C GLU A 147 21.97 5.26 1.51
N PRO A 148 22.90 6.11 1.95
CA PRO A 148 24.31 5.96 1.67
C PRO A 148 24.89 5.09 2.78
N ASN A 149 25.34 3.88 2.45
CA ASN A 149 26.32 3.11 3.23
C ASN A 149 26.16 3.22 4.76
N GLN A 150 25.14 2.56 5.34
CA GLN A 150 25.33 2.06 6.70
C GLN A 150 26.31 0.90 6.60
N GLY A 151 27.57 1.23 6.85
CA GLY A 151 28.69 0.34 6.69
C GLY A 151 28.54 -0.94 7.51
N SER A 152 28.99 -2.03 6.89
CA SER A 152 29.83 -3.05 7.50
C SER A 152 29.43 -3.51 8.91
N SER A 153 28.87 -4.73 8.96
CA SER A 153 28.75 -5.59 10.13
C SER A 153 27.72 -5.12 11.17
N TYR A 154 26.56 -5.78 11.23
CA TYR A 154 26.27 -6.76 12.29
C TYR A 154 24.89 -7.38 12.03
N ASP A 155 24.88 -8.70 12.18
CA ASP A 155 23.74 -9.60 12.17
C ASP A 155 22.62 -9.14 13.12
N SER A 156 21.38 -9.49 12.75
CA SER A 156 20.23 -9.79 13.62
C SER A 156 20.06 -8.96 14.90
N ASP A 157 19.03 -8.11 14.93
CA ASP A 157 17.91 -8.20 15.88
C ASP A 157 17.18 -6.84 16.03
N GLU A 158 15.88 -6.88 15.71
CA GLU A 158 14.79 -6.12 16.32
C GLU A 158 15.18 -5.08 17.40
N GLU A 159 15.31 -3.79 17.05
CA GLU A 159 14.87 -2.74 17.99
C GLU A 159 14.65 -1.39 17.28
N CYS A 160 13.41 -0.94 17.28
CA CYS A 160 13.06 0.44 16.94
C CYS A 160 13.41 1.35 18.12
N PRO A 161 14.10 2.48 17.88
CA PRO A 161 13.66 3.72 18.52
C PRO A 161 13.46 4.87 17.54
N PRO A 162 12.59 5.83 17.89
CA PRO A 162 11.94 6.72 16.94
C PRO A 162 12.80 7.93 16.56
N ALA A 163 12.52 8.45 15.36
CA ALA A 163 12.93 9.76 14.88
C ALA A 163 12.83 10.84 15.96
N ARG A 164 13.97 11.48 16.30
CA ARG A 164 14.22 12.94 16.45
C ARG A 164 15.69 13.20 16.76
N LEU A 165 16.38 13.95 15.90
CA LEU A 165 17.62 14.68 16.20
C LEU A 165 17.28 16.18 16.25
N PRO A 166 18.15 17.09 16.77
CA PRO A 166 19.44 16.93 17.46
C PRO A 166 19.57 17.84 18.72
N LEU A 167 20.77 17.87 19.35
CA LEU A 167 21.48 19.08 19.85
C LEU A 167 22.34 18.72 21.07
N ILE A 168 23.56 18.23 20.86
CA ILE A 168 24.76 18.53 21.68
C ILE A 168 25.93 17.81 21.01
N ASN A 169 26.78 18.61 20.38
CA ASN A 169 28.17 18.26 20.13
C ASN A 169 28.99 18.93 21.24
N PRO A 170 29.63 18.19 22.14
CA PRO A 170 30.82 18.64 22.80
C PRO A 170 31.98 17.80 22.27
N ASN A 171 32.88 18.47 21.57
CA ASN A 171 34.26 18.03 21.43
C ASN A 171 34.72 17.18 22.63
N GLY A 172 35.19 15.97 22.35
CA GLY A 172 35.84 15.10 23.32
C GLY A 172 36.92 14.29 22.63
N GLN A 173 37.96 14.96 22.11
CA GLN A 173 39.21 14.31 21.76
C GLN A 173 39.84 13.70 23.04
N PRO A 174 40.57 12.57 22.94
CA PRO A 174 40.76 11.60 24.02
C PRO A 174 41.93 11.97 24.95
N PRO A 175 42.03 11.42 26.17
CA PRO A 175 43.25 11.54 26.95
C PRO A 175 44.31 10.55 26.44
N GLU A 176 45.25 11.09 25.67
CA GLU A 176 46.64 10.62 25.63
C GLU A 176 47.24 10.74 27.04
N TYR A 177 47.68 9.64 27.64
CA TYR A 177 48.73 9.70 28.66
C TYR A 177 49.91 8.83 28.23
N ILE A 178 51.05 9.50 28.17
CA ILE A 178 52.35 9.02 27.73
C ILE A 178 53.09 8.41 28.94
N VAL A 179 53.63 7.21 28.71
CA VAL A 179 54.88 6.64 29.28
C VAL A 179 54.96 6.44 30.80
N ALA A 180 54.90 5.17 31.20
CA ALA A 180 55.80 4.64 32.23
C ALA A 180 56.63 3.52 31.61
N ALA A 181 57.83 3.89 31.17
CA ALA A 181 58.87 2.94 30.82
C ALA A 181 59.18 2.07 32.05
N LYS A 182 58.97 0.75 31.94
CA LYS A 182 59.73 -0.20 32.76
C LYS A 182 60.24 -1.32 31.88
N ASN A 183 61.51 -1.12 31.56
CA ASN A 183 62.38 -1.93 30.74
C ASN A 183 62.77 -3.21 31.50
N ASN A 184 62.26 -4.37 31.09
CA ASN A 184 62.75 -5.66 31.56
C ASN A 184 62.95 -6.60 30.35
N ASN A 185 64.06 -6.39 29.64
CA ASN A 185 64.72 -7.43 28.86
C ASN A 185 64.91 -8.68 29.73
N TRP A 186 64.43 -9.85 29.29
CA TRP A 186 65.23 -11.07 29.34
C TRP A 186 64.80 -12.01 28.20
N ASN A 187 65.69 -12.06 27.22
CA ASN A 187 65.70 -12.95 26.08
C ASN A 187 66.27 -14.29 26.54
N SER A 188 65.63 -15.42 26.23
CA SER A 188 66.33 -16.56 25.60
C SER A 188 65.33 -17.65 25.19
N ASN A 189 65.19 -17.82 23.88
CA ASN A 189 64.89 -19.10 23.27
C ASN A 189 66.00 -20.11 23.64
N LYS A 190 65.60 -21.33 24.01
CA LYS A 190 66.16 -22.57 23.47
C LYS A 190 65.22 -23.74 23.69
#